data_AF-A0A268RYX9-F1
#
_entry.id   AF-A0A268RYX9-F1
#
_cell.length_a   1.000
_cell.length_b   1.000
_cell.length_c   1.000
_cell.angle_alpha   90.00
_cell.angle_beta   90.00
_cell.angle_gamma   90.00
#
_symmetry.space_group_name_H-M   'P 1'
#
loop_
_entity.id
_entity.type
_entity.pdbx_description
1 polymer ?
#
loop_
_entity_poly.entity_id
_entity_poly.type
_entity_poly.pdbx_seq_one_letter_code
_entity_poly.pdbx_strand_id
1 'polypeptide(L)'
;MITLFLLLPLLSIALNVGFADAGWTLADSSSKRKMPFSLGAFILYSYAALCGQLAVSVAFFSYLPLAYATLVWAIGFYYDWRRSNDVTRNVFAWNDPLILIGILAAMLFAWQLTSTVSFWHWLSAIALLVMLPYTGQKINKHPLFLWKASFCFLVVVFFVIETPQFADVLYVVTVFYIAFVLEGEREACFGTSGALLLGSMAAIWAISTHSLTLQFACLGVSMFFAYIPLARPPSGIGVLRWIGELGISKHE
;
A
#
# COMPACT_ATOMS: atom_id res chain seq x y z
N MET A 1 6.89 4.84 -22.21
CA MET A 1 7.75 5.04 -21.03
C MET A 1 7.99 6.51 -20.76
N ILE A 2 8.69 7.25 -21.62
CA ILE A 2 9.02 8.69 -21.40
C ILE A 2 7.77 9.55 -21.12
N THR A 3 6.68 9.35 -21.87
CA THR A 3 5.40 10.04 -21.65
C THR A 3 4.78 9.72 -20.29
N LEU A 4 4.90 8.49 -19.80
CA LEU A 4 4.42 8.11 -18.46
C LEU A 4 5.25 8.78 -17.36
N PHE A 5 6.57 8.87 -17.53
CA PHE A 5 7.44 9.60 -16.59
C PHE A 5 7.04 11.06 -16.45
N LEU A 6 6.71 11.73 -17.56
CA LEU A 6 6.26 13.13 -17.55
C LEU A 6 4.84 13.29 -16.98
N LEU A 7 4.00 12.27 -17.12
CA LEU A 7 2.65 12.27 -16.58
C LEU A 7 2.62 12.07 -15.06
N LEU A 8 3.60 11.37 -14.46
CA LEU A 8 3.61 11.09 -13.01
C LEU A 8 3.53 12.38 -12.15
N PRO A 9 4.38 13.41 -12.33
CA PRO A 9 4.26 14.64 -11.56
C PRO A 9 2.95 15.38 -11.83
N LEU A 10 2.54 15.48 -13.10
CA LEU A 10 1.29 16.15 -13.47
C LEU A 10 0.07 15.50 -12.80
N LEU A 11 0.03 14.18 -12.79
CA LEU A 11 -1.05 13.41 -12.19
C LEU A 11 -1.04 13.50 -10.67
N SER A 12 0.15 13.53 -10.04
CA SER A 12 0.25 13.75 -8.58
C SER A 12 -0.32 15.12 -8.17
N ILE A 13 -0.04 16.16 -8.96
CA ILE A 13 -0.59 17.51 -8.73
C ILE A 13 -2.11 17.51 -8.96
N ALA A 14 -2.57 16.94 -10.07
CA ALA A 14 -3.99 16.88 -10.40
C ALA A 14 -4.81 16.12 -9.34
N LEU A 15 -4.29 14.99 -8.84
CA LEU A 15 -4.92 14.24 -7.77
C LEU A 15 -4.93 15.00 -6.45
N ASN A 16 -3.83 15.66 -6.07
CA ASN A 16 -3.77 16.46 -4.85
C ASN A 16 -4.80 17.60 -4.88
N VAL A 17 -4.82 18.38 -5.96
CA VAL A 17 -5.76 19.49 -6.12
C VAL A 17 -7.20 18.97 -6.18
N GLY A 18 -7.49 17.95 -6.99
CA GLY A 18 -8.82 17.39 -7.12
C GLY A 18 -9.37 16.83 -5.81
N PHE A 19 -8.55 16.14 -5.01
CA PHE A 19 -8.96 15.62 -3.71
C PHE A 19 -9.13 16.74 -2.68
N ALA A 20 -8.28 17.76 -2.71
CA ALA A 20 -8.42 18.93 -1.85
C ALA A 20 -9.73 19.70 -2.14
N ASP A 21 -10.04 19.95 -3.41
CA ASP A 21 -11.25 20.63 -3.85
C ASP A 21 -12.53 19.84 -3.52
N ALA A 22 -12.47 18.51 -3.61
CA ALA A 22 -13.56 17.62 -3.21
C ALA A 22 -13.73 17.51 -1.67
N GLY A 23 -12.86 18.13 -0.88
CA GLY A 23 -12.85 18.03 0.58
C GLY A 23 -12.43 16.66 1.12
N TRP A 24 -11.85 15.81 0.26
CA TRP A 24 -11.32 14.48 0.57
C TRP A 24 -9.98 14.60 1.27
N THR A 25 -10.05 15.09 2.50
CA THR A 25 -8.89 15.45 3.30
C THR A 25 -8.97 14.90 4.71
N LEU A 26 -7.80 14.65 5.28
CA LEU A 26 -7.58 14.30 6.67
C LEU A 26 -7.17 15.55 7.43
N ALA A 27 -7.82 15.80 8.57
CA ALA A 27 -7.36 16.82 9.50
C ALA A 27 -6.13 16.32 10.26
N ASP A 28 -5.02 17.06 10.20
CA ASP A 28 -3.88 16.82 11.06
C ASP A 28 -4.25 17.17 12.52
N SER A 29 -3.98 16.28 13.47
CA SER A 29 -4.21 16.60 14.89
C SER A 29 -3.24 17.66 15.41
N SER A 30 -2.11 17.85 14.73
CA SER A 30 -1.04 18.77 15.12
C SER A 30 -1.05 20.11 14.37
N SER A 31 -1.72 20.20 13.22
CA SER A 31 -1.75 21.42 12.41
C SER A 31 -3.16 21.73 11.89
N LYS A 32 -3.47 23.01 11.64
CA LYS A 32 -4.75 23.40 11.00
C LYS A 32 -4.82 22.99 9.51
N ARG A 33 -3.75 22.41 8.96
CA ARG A 33 -3.70 21.97 7.56
C ARG A 33 -4.48 20.67 7.38
N LYS A 34 -5.18 20.59 6.25
CA LYS A 34 -5.94 19.42 5.80
C LYS A 34 -5.15 18.74 4.69
N MET A 35 -4.85 17.45 4.84
CA MET A 35 -4.03 16.69 3.89
C MET A 35 -4.93 15.79 3.03
N PRO A 36 -4.91 15.89 1.69
CA PRO A 36 -5.67 15.00 0.82
C PRO A 36 -5.19 13.54 0.88
N PHE A 37 -6.11 12.58 0.85
CA PHE A 37 -5.79 11.13 0.79
C PHE A 37 -5.56 10.63 -0.65
N SER A 38 -4.79 11.38 -1.42
CA SER A 38 -4.55 11.18 -2.86
C SER A 38 -3.47 10.14 -3.17
N LEU A 39 -2.56 9.83 -2.23
CA LEU A 39 -1.39 9.00 -2.51
C LEU A 39 -1.77 7.56 -2.89
N GLY A 40 -2.84 7.00 -2.30
CA GLY A 40 -3.36 5.69 -2.70
C GLY A 40 -3.81 5.67 -4.16
N ALA A 41 -4.51 6.72 -4.62
CA ALA A 41 -4.95 6.83 -6.01
C ALA A 41 -3.75 7.01 -6.96
N PHE A 42 -2.74 7.77 -6.56
CA PHE A 42 -1.51 7.95 -7.32
C PHE A 42 -0.75 6.63 -7.50
N ILE A 43 -0.61 5.83 -6.44
CA ILE A 43 -0.01 4.48 -6.53
C ILE A 43 -0.84 3.58 -7.43
N LEU A 44 -2.16 3.58 -7.28
CA LEU A 44 -3.05 2.73 -8.08
C LEU A 44 -2.93 3.06 -9.58
N TYR A 45 -2.91 4.35 -9.93
CA TYR A 45 -2.65 4.79 -11.31
C TYR A 45 -1.28 4.30 -11.79
N SER A 46 -0.25 4.50 -10.97
CA SER A 46 1.13 4.13 -11.32
C SER A 46 1.25 2.63 -11.58
N TYR A 47 0.54 1.81 -10.79
CA TYR A 47 0.44 0.37 -10.96
C TYR A 47 -0.37 -0.01 -12.20
N ALA A 48 -1.51 0.65 -12.46
CA ALA A 48 -2.31 0.43 -13.66
C ALA A 48 -1.49 0.70 -14.95
N ALA A 49 -0.66 1.73 -14.94
CA ALA A 49 0.24 2.04 -16.06
C ALA A 49 1.27 0.93 -16.30
N LEU A 50 1.85 0.36 -15.23
CA LEU A 50 2.76 -0.79 -15.33
C LEU A 50 2.02 -2.04 -15.82
N CYS A 51 0.80 -2.29 -15.36
CA CYS A 51 -0.02 -3.39 -15.87
C CYS A 51 -0.28 -3.25 -17.37
N GLY A 52 -0.58 -2.05 -17.87
CA GLY A 52 -0.76 -1.81 -19.30
C GLY A 52 0.48 -2.14 -20.16
N GLN A 53 1.67 -2.15 -19.56
CA GLN A 53 2.94 -2.41 -20.26
C GLN A 53 3.47 -3.83 -20.06
N LEU A 54 3.28 -4.40 -18.86
CA LEU A 54 3.87 -5.67 -18.42
C LEU A 54 2.85 -6.80 -18.22
N ALA A 55 1.56 -6.59 -18.57
CA ALA A 55 0.49 -7.57 -18.32
C ALA A 55 0.73 -8.97 -18.87
N VAL A 56 1.56 -9.11 -19.90
CA VAL A 56 1.81 -10.41 -20.56
C VAL A 56 2.99 -11.15 -19.94
N SER A 57 3.93 -10.45 -19.30
CA SER A 57 5.21 -11.04 -18.86
C SER A 57 5.23 -11.48 -17.40
N VAL A 58 4.49 -10.81 -16.52
CA VAL A 58 4.55 -11.06 -15.08
C VAL A 58 3.14 -11.15 -14.50
N ALA A 59 2.83 -12.25 -13.81
CA ALA A 59 1.53 -12.47 -13.19
C ALA A 59 1.10 -11.32 -12.26
N PHE A 60 2.07 -10.71 -11.54
CA PHE A 60 1.85 -9.53 -10.69
C PHE A 60 1.32 -8.31 -11.44
N PHE A 61 1.68 -8.11 -12.72
CA PHE A 61 1.26 -6.96 -13.53
C PHE A 61 0.04 -7.27 -14.41
N SER A 62 -0.68 -8.36 -14.16
CA SER A 62 -1.87 -8.70 -14.94
C SER A 62 -3.11 -7.89 -14.51
N TYR A 63 -4.16 -7.91 -15.33
CA TYR A 63 -5.40 -7.16 -15.07
C TYR A 63 -6.20 -7.68 -13.88
N LEU A 64 -6.05 -8.96 -13.51
CA LEU A 64 -6.77 -9.56 -12.39
C LEU A 64 -6.27 -9.00 -11.03
N PRO A 65 -4.96 -8.99 -10.71
CA PRO A 65 -4.39 -8.22 -9.62
C PRO A 65 -4.78 -6.75 -9.61
N LEU A 66 -4.81 -6.08 -10.77
CA LEU A 66 -5.22 -4.69 -10.86
C LEU A 66 -6.68 -4.49 -10.44
N ALA A 67 -7.59 -5.36 -10.89
CA ALA A 67 -8.98 -5.33 -10.50
C ALA A 67 -9.16 -5.54 -8.99
N TYR A 68 -8.44 -6.51 -8.42
CA TYR A 68 -8.46 -6.76 -6.97
C TYR A 68 -7.88 -5.58 -6.17
N ALA A 69 -6.73 -5.04 -6.58
CA ALA A 69 -6.10 -3.87 -5.96
C ALA A 69 -7.02 -2.64 -6.00
N THR A 70 -7.72 -2.43 -7.13
CA THR A 70 -8.71 -1.35 -7.30
C THR A 70 -9.89 -1.52 -6.34
N LEU A 71 -10.40 -2.75 -6.18
CA LEU A 71 -11.48 -3.06 -5.25
C LEU A 71 -11.06 -2.78 -3.80
N VAL A 72 -9.87 -3.23 -3.40
CA VAL A 72 -9.32 -2.99 -2.05
C VAL A 72 -9.11 -1.49 -1.80
N TRP A 73 -8.57 -0.77 -2.79
CA TRP A 73 -8.43 0.68 -2.73
C TRP A 73 -9.78 1.37 -2.56
N ALA A 74 -10.81 0.96 -3.33
CA ALA A 74 -12.15 1.55 -3.25
C ALA A 74 -12.80 1.33 -1.88
N ILE A 75 -12.62 0.15 -1.27
CA ILE A 75 -13.06 -0.13 0.11
C ILE A 75 -12.36 0.82 1.07
N GLY A 76 -11.04 0.97 0.98
CA GLY A 76 -10.29 1.88 1.85
C GLY A 76 -10.67 3.35 1.64
N PHE A 77 -10.92 3.76 0.40
CA PHE A 77 -11.35 5.12 0.05
C PHE A 77 -12.72 5.43 0.64
N TYR A 78 -13.65 4.46 0.62
CA TYR A 78 -14.94 4.60 1.27
C TYR A 78 -14.80 4.87 2.77
N TYR A 79 -13.86 4.20 3.44
CA TYR A 79 -13.58 4.46 4.86
C TYR A 79 -12.97 5.84 5.09
N ASP A 80 -12.01 6.26 4.26
CA ASP A 80 -11.40 7.58 4.35
C ASP A 80 -12.43 8.70 4.14
N TRP A 81 -13.30 8.55 3.14
CA TRP A 81 -14.37 9.51 2.87
C TRP A 81 -15.40 9.58 4.01
N ARG A 82 -15.83 8.43 4.53
CA ARG A 82 -16.86 8.37 5.58
C ARG A 82 -16.34 8.74 6.97
N ARG A 83 -15.03 8.62 7.22
CA ARG A 83 -14.42 8.77 8.55
C ARG A 83 -13.22 9.72 8.56
N SER A 84 -13.30 10.80 7.77
CA SER A 84 -12.25 11.81 7.52
C SER A 84 -11.59 12.47 8.75
N ASN A 85 -12.06 12.19 9.97
CA ASN A 85 -11.55 12.79 11.20
C ASN A 85 -10.63 11.87 12.02
N ASP A 86 -10.49 10.57 11.72
CA ASP A 86 -9.72 9.67 12.59
C ASP A 86 -9.10 8.44 11.88
N VAL A 87 -7.82 8.55 11.49
CA VAL A 87 -7.02 7.44 10.91
C VAL A 87 -6.72 6.35 11.94
N THR A 88 -6.86 6.63 13.23
CA THR A 88 -6.34 5.75 14.28
C THR A 88 -7.25 4.57 14.61
N ARG A 89 -8.51 4.63 14.19
CA ARG A 89 -9.52 3.60 14.48
C ARG A 89 -9.36 2.39 13.56
N ASN A 90 -9.27 1.20 14.15
CA ASN A 90 -9.15 -0.05 13.39
C ASN A 90 -10.34 -0.20 12.42
N VAL A 91 -10.04 -0.31 11.13
CA VAL A 91 -11.06 -0.40 10.06
C VAL A 91 -11.59 -1.83 9.95
N PHE A 92 -10.77 -2.81 10.35
CA PHE A 92 -11.17 -4.20 10.52
C PHE A 92 -12.03 -4.39 11.78
N ALA A 93 -13.29 -4.02 11.69
CA ALA A 93 -14.33 -4.54 12.56
C ALA A 93 -14.97 -5.75 11.84
N TRP A 94 -14.89 -6.94 12.44
CA TRP A 94 -15.39 -8.19 11.84
C TRP A 94 -16.89 -8.18 11.52
N ASN A 95 -17.64 -7.22 12.07
CA ASN A 95 -19.07 -7.05 11.84
C ASN A 95 -19.38 -6.04 10.71
N ASP A 96 -18.38 -5.47 10.04
CA ASP A 96 -18.59 -4.50 8.97
C ASP A 96 -18.78 -5.23 7.62
N PRO A 97 -19.93 -5.04 6.92
CA PRO A 97 -20.21 -5.76 5.67
C PRO A 97 -19.17 -5.50 4.57
N LEU A 98 -18.52 -4.34 4.54
CA LEU A 98 -17.48 -4.03 3.55
C LEU A 98 -16.22 -4.88 3.74
N ILE A 99 -15.85 -5.18 4.98
CA ILE A 99 -14.72 -6.07 5.28
C ILE A 99 -15.05 -7.50 4.89
N LEU A 100 -16.30 -7.95 5.11
CA LEU A 100 -16.75 -9.26 4.66
C LEU A 100 -16.70 -9.38 3.14
N ILE A 101 -17.12 -8.34 2.41
CA ILE A 101 -16.98 -8.27 0.94
C ILE A 101 -15.50 -8.34 0.54
N GLY A 102 -14.62 -7.62 1.23
CA GLY A 102 -13.18 -7.67 0.99
C GLY A 102 -12.57 -9.05 1.21
N ILE A 103 -12.98 -9.76 2.27
CA ILE A 103 -12.56 -11.14 2.56
C ILE A 103 -13.07 -12.10 1.48
N LEU A 104 -14.33 -11.97 1.07
CA LEU A 104 -14.91 -12.80 0.02
C LEU A 104 -14.20 -12.57 -1.33
N ALA A 105 -13.90 -11.31 -1.66
CA ALA A 105 -13.10 -10.98 -2.84
C ALA A 105 -11.67 -11.58 -2.74
N ALA A 106 -11.04 -11.55 -1.56
CA ALA A 106 -9.74 -12.17 -1.34
C ALA A 106 -9.79 -13.69 -1.53
N MET A 107 -10.83 -14.37 -1.04
CA MET A 107 -11.03 -15.81 -1.23
C MET A 107 -11.20 -16.17 -2.72
N LEU A 108 -12.01 -15.41 -3.45
CA LEU A 108 -12.21 -15.61 -4.89
C LEU A 108 -10.93 -15.36 -5.68
N PHE A 109 -10.19 -14.30 -5.35
CA PHE A 109 -8.92 -13.98 -5.98
C PHE A 109 -7.86 -15.07 -5.70
N ALA A 110 -7.73 -15.50 -4.43
CA ALA A 110 -6.84 -16.59 -4.04
C ALA A 110 -7.19 -17.88 -4.79
N TRP A 111 -8.48 -18.24 -4.84
CA TRP A 111 -8.94 -19.40 -5.60
C TRP A 111 -8.51 -19.34 -7.06
N GLN A 112 -8.71 -18.20 -7.71
CA GLN A 112 -8.35 -18.03 -9.12
C GLN A 112 -6.83 -18.19 -9.35
N LEU A 113 -6.00 -17.73 -8.41
CA LEU A 113 -4.54 -17.78 -8.55
C LEU A 113 -3.92 -19.13 -8.16
N THR A 114 -4.53 -19.87 -7.24
CA THR A 114 -3.94 -21.09 -6.64
C THR A 114 -4.73 -22.37 -6.87
N SER A 115 -5.81 -22.34 -7.67
CA SER A 115 -6.70 -23.49 -7.91
C SER A 115 -6.00 -24.75 -8.40
N THR A 116 -4.88 -24.61 -9.13
CA THR A 116 -4.12 -25.71 -9.71
C THR A 116 -3.00 -26.26 -8.83
N VAL A 117 -2.76 -25.65 -7.66
CA VAL A 117 -1.54 -25.92 -6.86
C VAL A 117 -1.83 -26.83 -5.67
N SER A 118 -2.08 -26.27 -4.48
CA SER A 118 -2.35 -27.03 -3.27
C SER A 118 -3.24 -26.22 -2.31
N PHE A 119 -3.95 -26.93 -1.44
CA PHE A 119 -4.78 -26.32 -0.40
C PHE A 119 -3.98 -25.36 0.50
N TRP A 120 -2.72 -25.69 0.79
CA TRP A 120 -1.85 -24.86 1.63
C TRP A 120 -1.52 -23.52 0.97
N HIS A 121 -1.29 -23.49 -0.35
CA HIS A 121 -1.09 -22.24 -1.09
C HIS A 121 -2.34 -21.38 -1.13
N TRP A 122 -3.51 -22.00 -1.26
CA TRP A 122 -4.78 -21.28 -1.21
C TRP A 122 -5.02 -20.66 0.18
N LEU A 123 -4.78 -21.42 1.24
CA LEU A 123 -4.95 -20.97 2.62
C LEU A 123 -3.95 -19.85 2.97
N SER A 124 -2.68 -19.99 2.62
CA SER A 124 -1.66 -18.96 2.84
C SER A 124 -1.96 -17.70 2.02
N ALA A 125 -2.46 -17.83 0.79
CA ALA A 125 -2.85 -16.70 -0.04
C ALA A 125 -3.98 -15.89 0.61
N ILE A 126 -5.04 -16.55 1.10
CA ILE A 126 -6.13 -15.86 1.83
C ILE A 126 -5.58 -15.15 3.05
N ALA A 127 -4.76 -15.84 3.85
CA ALA A 127 -4.17 -15.26 5.05
C ALA A 127 -3.33 -14.01 4.71
N LEU A 128 -2.54 -14.04 3.63
CA LEU A 128 -1.73 -12.89 3.19
C LEU A 128 -2.58 -11.72 2.72
N LEU A 129 -3.60 -11.99 1.90
CA LEU A 129 -4.51 -10.98 1.34
C LEU A 129 -5.35 -10.29 2.42
N VAL A 130 -5.51 -10.89 3.59
CA VAL A 130 -6.17 -10.25 4.74
C VAL A 130 -5.14 -9.58 5.66
N MET A 131 -4.07 -10.29 6.02
CA MET A 131 -3.12 -9.82 7.04
C MET A 131 -2.24 -8.68 6.55
N LEU A 132 -1.75 -8.69 5.31
CA LEU A 132 -0.88 -7.61 4.84
C LEU A 132 -1.61 -6.27 4.71
N PRO A 133 -2.81 -6.18 4.12
CA PRO A 133 -3.60 -4.94 4.18
C PRO A 133 -3.89 -4.48 5.62
N TYR A 134 -4.24 -5.40 6.52
CA TYR A 134 -4.43 -5.09 7.94
C TYR A 134 -3.18 -4.50 8.59
N THR A 135 -2.01 -5.08 8.31
CA THR A 135 -0.74 -4.56 8.82
C THR A 135 -0.38 -3.21 8.23
N GLY A 136 -0.60 -3.03 6.92
CA GLY A 136 -0.42 -1.74 6.25
C GLY A 136 -1.24 -0.66 6.96
N GLN A 137 -2.50 -0.94 7.29
CA GLN A 137 -3.36 -0.02 8.04
C GLN A 137 -2.77 0.33 9.43
N LYS A 138 -2.26 -0.65 10.16
CA LYS A 138 -1.66 -0.43 11.49
C LYS A 138 -0.38 0.38 11.44
N ILE A 139 0.45 0.13 10.43
CA ILE A 139 1.73 0.81 10.20
C ILE A 139 1.50 2.27 9.77
N ASN A 140 0.42 2.54 9.03
CA ASN A 140 0.06 3.88 8.54
C ASN A 140 -0.41 4.88 9.61
N LYS A 141 -0.28 4.54 10.90
CA LYS A 141 -0.60 5.47 11.99
C LYS A 141 0.48 6.53 12.21
N HIS A 142 1.68 6.33 11.67
CA HIS A 142 2.82 7.23 11.80
C HIS A 142 3.23 7.74 10.41
N PRO A 143 3.55 9.05 10.28
CA PRO A 143 3.92 9.62 8.99
C PRO A 143 5.17 8.93 8.41
N LEU A 144 5.18 8.70 7.10
CA LEU A 144 6.25 8.05 6.33
C LEU A 144 6.58 6.61 6.74
N PHE A 145 5.93 6.05 7.76
CA PHE A 145 6.28 4.72 8.25
C PHE A 145 5.84 3.63 7.26
N LEU A 146 4.65 3.80 6.68
CA LEU A 146 4.16 2.94 5.61
C LEU A 146 5.06 3.03 4.37
N TRP A 147 5.45 4.25 3.96
CA TRP A 147 6.38 4.44 2.85
C TRP A 147 7.69 3.70 3.06
N LYS A 148 8.30 3.85 4.26
CA LYS A 148 9.57 3.18 4.62
C LYS A 148 9.43 1.66 4.58
N ALA A 149 8.34 1.12 5.11
CA ALA A 149 8.07 -0.31 5.07
C ALA A 149 7.90 -0.82 3.62
N SER A 150 7.15 -0.09 2.79
CA SER A 150 6.96 -0.41 1.38
C SER A 150 8.26 -0.30 0.58
N PHE A 151 9.12 0.67 0.88
CA PHE A 151 10.42 0.82 0.24
C PHE A 151 11.37 -0.33 0.62
N CYS A 152 11.43 -0.71 1.90
CA CYS A 152 12.21 -1.87 2.34
C CYS A 152 11.72 -3.15 1.66
N PHE A 153 10.40 -3.35 1.57
CA PHE A 153 9.82 -4.47 0.86
C PHE A 153 10.25 -4.47 -0.62
N LEU A 154 10.19 -3.31 -1.27
CA LEU A 154 10.58 -3.15 -2.67
C LEU A 154 12.05 -3.50 -2.94
N VAL A 155 12.96 -3.13 -2.04
CA VAL A 155 14.36 -3.52 -2.12
C VAL A 155 14.48 -5.05 -2.10
N VAL A 156 13.79 -5.73 -1.18
CA VAL A 156 13.77 -7.21 -1.12
C VAL A 156 13.21 -7.80 -2.42
N VAL A 157 12.14 -7.22 -2.97
CA VAL A 157 11.54 -7.65 -4.23
C VAL A 157 12.57 -7.62 -5.37
N PHE A 158 13.36 -6.56 -5.49
CA PHE A 158 14.39 -6.45 -6.54
C PHE A 158 15.54 -7.45 -6.40
N PHE A 159 15.80 -7.97 -5.20
CA PHE A 159 16.77 -9.07 -5.02
C PHE A 159 16.23 -10.44 -5.47
N VAL A 160 14.90 -10.59 -5.54
CA VAL A 160 14.24 -11.86 -5.87
C VAL A 160 13.81 -11.94 -7.34
N ILE A 161 13.51 -10.80 -7.98
CA ILE A 161 13.11 -10.74 -9.39
C ILE A 161 14.34 -10.83 -10.30
N GLU A 162 14.24 -11.63 -11.37
CA GLU A 162 15.26 -11.67 -12.43
C GLU A 162 15.40 -10.30 -13.12
N THR A 163 16.64 -9.84 -13.26
CA THR A 163 17.09 -8.50 -13.71
C THR A 163 16.00 -7.62 -14.35
N PRO A 164 15.35 -6.73 -13.57
CA PRO A 164 14.36 -5.81 -14.13
C PRO A 164 15.01 -4.82 -15.10
N GLN A 165 14.26 -4.37 -16.10
CA GLN A 165 14.77 -3.36 -17.02
C GLN A 165 15.03 -2.05 -16.26
N PHE A 166 16.11 -1.36 -16.59
CA PHE A 166 16.49 -0.10 -15.95
C PHE A 166 15.36 0.94 -15.95
N ALA A 167 14.58 1.00 -17.04
CA ALA A 167 13.45 1.91 -17.16
C ALA A 167 12.34 1.63 -16.13
N ASP A 168 12.04 0.36 -15.85
CA ASP A 168 11.01 -0.04 -14.88
C ASP A 168 11.45 0.28 -13.45
N VAL A 169 12.73 0.02 -13.13
CA VAL A 169 13.32 0.38 -11.84
C VAL A 169 13.27 1.90 -11.64
N LEU A 170 13.69 2.67 -12.65
CA LEU A 170 13.66 4.13 -12.59
C LEU A 170 12.23 4.66 -12.41
N TYR A 171 11.24 4.03 -13.06
CA TYR A 171 9.84 4.39 -12.95
C TYR A 171 9.33 4.18 -11.52
N VAL A 172 9.56 2.99 -10.98
CA VAL A 172 9.18 2.64 -9.62
C VAL A 172 9.85 3.56 -8.60
N VAL A 173 11.14 3.84 -8.74
CA VAL A 173 11.87 4.79 -7.87
C VAL A 173 11.26 6.19 -7.95
N THR A 174 10.84 6.63 -9.13
CA THR A 174 10.21 7.94 -9.31
C THR A 174 8.84 8.01 -8.61
N VAL A 175 8.03 6.96 -8.72
CA VAL A 175 6.74 6.85 -8.00
C VAL A 175 6.97 6.92 -6.49
N PHE A 176 7.93 6.16 -5.97
CA PHE A 176 8.28 6.18 -4.55
C PHE A 176 8.83 7.54 -4.10
N TYR A 177 9.64 8.20 -4.92
CA TYR A 177 10.17 9.52 -4.61
C TYR A 177 9.06 10.58 -4.54
N ILE A 178 8.13 10.60 -5.49
CA ILE A 178 6.99 11.52 -5.46
C ILE A 178 6.13 11.28 -4.22
N ALA A 179 5.83 10.01 -3.90
CA ALA A 179 5.09 9.66 -2.69
C ALA A 179 5.83 10.09 -1.41
N PHE A 180 7.16 9.93 -1.37
CA PHE A 180 8.00 10.37 -0.27
C PHE A 180 7.93 11.87 -0.04
N VAL A 181 8.09 12.66 -1.11
CA VAL A 181 8.07 14.14 -1.02
C VAL A 181 6.70 14.62 -0.56
N LEU A 182 5.63 14.10 -1.14
CA LEU A 182 4.27 14.53 -0.82
C LEU A 182 3.86 14.17 0.62
N GLU A 183 4.22 12.97 1.10
CA GLU A 183 3.94 12.58 2.48
C GLU A 183 4.88 13.27 3.48
N GLY A 184 6.16 13.39 3.14
CA GLY A 184 7.19 14.00 3.99
C GLY A 184 6.98 15.49 4.24
N GLU A 185 6.52 16.22 3.21
CA GLU A 185 6.11 17.63 3.33
C GLU A 185 4.67 17.80 3.81
N ARG A 186 3.96 16.71 4.15
CA ARG A 186 2.57 16.74 4.63
C ARG A 186 1.59 17.39 3.65
N GLU A 187 1.86 17.29 2.36
CA GLU A 187 1.01 17.81 1.28
C GLU A 187 -0.03 16.77 0.82
N ALA A 188 0.22 15.48 1.08
CA ALA A 188 -0.76 14.40 0.88
C ALA A 188 -0.50 13.25 1.85
N CYS A 189 -1.50 12.38 2.05
CA CYS A 189 -1.37 11.19 2.88
C CYS A 189 -1.88 9.92 2.18
N PHE A 190 -1.46 8.75 2.66
CA PHE A 190 -1.95 7.48 2.14
C PHE A 190 -3.38 7.18 2.55
N GLY A 191 -3.81 7.62 3.74
CA GLY A 191 -5.09 7.21 4.32
C GLY A 191 -5.23 5.70 4.49
N THR A 192 -6.43 5.24 4.76
CA THR A 192 -6.79 3.82 4.78
C THR A 192 -6.68 3.22 3.38
N SER A 193 -7.09 3.96 2.35
CA SER A 193 -7.05 3.57 0.94
C SER A 193 -5.66 3.16 0.46
N GLY A 194 -4.66 4.02 0.66
CA GLY A 194 -3.27 3.74 0.31
C GLY A 194 -2.66 2.63 1.17
N ALA A 195 -3.02 2.55 2.46
CA ALA A 195 -2.53 1.52 3.36
C ALA A 195 -3.00 0.11 2.99
N LEU A 196 -4.30 -0.04 2.70
CA LEU A 196 -4.86 -1.31 2.23
C LEU A 196 -4.30 -1.68 0.85
N LEU A 197 -4.13 -0.69 -0.05
CA LEU A 197 -3.57 -0.91 -1.37
C LEU A 197 -2.11 -1.39 -1.31
N LEU A 198 -1.24 -0.72 -0.57
CA LEU A 198 0.18 -1.13 -0.47
C LEU A 198 0.32 -2.50 0.19
N GLY A 199 -0.48 -2.80 1.21
CA GLY A 199 -0.53 -4.13 1.81
C GLY A 199 -1.05 -5.20 0.83
N SER A 200 -2.06 -4.89 0.01
CA SER A 200 -2.59 -5.85 -0.96
C SER A 200 -1.61 -6.08 -2.10
N MET A 201 -0.92 -5.05 -2.59
CA MET A 201 0.16 -5.19 -3.57
C MET A 201 1.28 -6.07 -3.04
N ALA A 202 1.71 -5.89 -1.79
CA ALA A 202 2.70 -6.78 -1.17
C ALA A 202 2.21 -8.23 -1.09
N ALA A 203 0.92 -8.45 -0.77
CA ALA A 203 0.33 -9.78 -0.72
C ALA A 203 0.28 -10.44 -2.11
N ILE A 204 -0.22 -9.72 -3.13
CA ILE A 204 -0.28 -10.21 -4.51
C ILE A 204 1.11 -10.63 -4.97
N TRP A 205 2.15 -9.82 -4.70
CA TRP A 205 3.51 -10.16 -5.06
C TRP A 205 4.00 -11.43 -4.35
N ALA A 206 3.79 -11.53 -3.03
CA ALA A 206 4.22 -12.71 -2.27
C ALA A 206 3.54 -13.99 -2.81
N ILE A 207 2.27 -13.90 -3.21
CA ILE A 207 1.53 -15.03 -3.76
C ILE A 207 2.04 -15.37 -5.17
N SER A 208 2.34 -14.38 -6.01
CA SER A 208 2.78 -14.59 -7.40
C SER A 208 4.17 -15.23 -7.52
N THR A 209 5.00 -15.19 -6.48
CA THR A 209 6.28 -15.93 -6.47
C THR A 209 6.12 -17.45 -6.36
N HIS A 210 4.91 -17.95 -6.05
CA HIS A 210 4.58 -19.37 -5.84
C HIS A 210 5.46 -20.11 -4.80
N SER A 211 6.30 -19.40 -4.03
CA SER A 211 7.15 -19.98 -2.99
C SER A 211 6.42 -20.01 -1.65
N LEU A 212 6.10 -21.20 -1.17
CA LEU A 212 5.40 -21.38 0.11
C LEU A 212 6.22 -20.84 1.30
N THR A 213 7.54 -21.03 1.27
CA THR A 213 8.47 -20.53 2.29
C THR A 213 8.43 -19.00 2.37
N LEU A 214 8.43 -18.33 1.20
CA LEU A 214 8.33 -16.88 1.15
C LEU A 214 6.97 -16.39 1.64
N GLN A 215 5.88 -17.06 1.25
CA GLN A 215 4.54 -16.73 1.72
C GLN A 215 4.43 -16.83 3.26
N PHE A 216 4.95 -17.90 3.87
CA PHE A 216 4.98 -18.03 5.33
C PHE A 216 5.91 -17.01 6.01
N ALA A 217 7.06 -16.69 5.42
CA ALA A 217 7.93 -15.65 5.93
C ALA A 217 7.23 -14.28 5.93
N CYS A 218 6.57 -13.92 4.83
CA CYS A 218 5.76 -12.70 4.72
C CYS A 218 4.61 -12.69 5.75
N LEU A 219 3.93 -13.83 5.95
CA LEU A 219 2.90 -13.96 6.98
C LEU A 219 3.47 -13.72 8.39
N GLY A 220 4.59 -14.36 8.72
CA GLY A 220 5.24 -14.21 10.02
C GLY A 220 5.64 -12.76 10.29
N VAL A 221 6.26 -12.08 9.31
CA VAL A 221 6.60 -10.66 9.39
C VAL A 221 5.34 -9.80 9.54
N SER A 222 4.28 -10.10 8.79
CA SER A 222 3.01 -9.38 8.89
C SER A 222 2.40 -9.52 10.29
N MET A 223 2.36 -10.74 10.86
CA MET A 223 1.86 -10.97 12.21
C MET A 223 2.69 -10.22 13.24
N PHE A 224 4.02 -10.26 13.13
CA PHE A 224 4.91 -9.53 14.02
C PHE A 224 4.58 -8.02 14.05
N PHE A 225 4.46 -7.38 12.88
CA PHE A 225 4.07 -5.96 12.82
C PHE A 225 2.62 -5.69 13.23
N ALA A 226 1.69 -6.63 13.00
CA ALA A 226 0.31 -6.52 13.45
C ALA A 226 0.21 -6.52 14.99
N TYR A 227 1.00 -7.34 15.67
CA TYR A 227 0.88 -7.55 17.12
C TYR A 227 1.85 -6.73 17.95
N ILE A 228 2.87 -6.11 17.35
CA ILE A 228 3.65 -5.10 18.07
C ILE A 228 2.73 -3.91 18.41
N PRO A 229 2.62 -3.52 19.69
CA PRO A 229 1.91 -2.32 20.06
C PRO A 229 2.71 -1.10 19.56
N LEU A 230 2.39 -0.62 18.36
CA LEU A 230 2.80 0.69 17.81
C LEU A 230 2.12 1.87 18.56
N ALA A 231 1.80 1.67 19.84
CA ALA A 231 1.05 2.60 20.70
C ALA A 231 1.82 3.89 21.03
N ARG A 232 3.12 3.93 20.73
CA ARG A 232 3.94 5.14 20.72
C ARG A 232 4.65 5.23 19.37
N PRO A 233 5.02 6.44 18.89
CA PRO A 233 6.01 6.55 17.84
C PRO A 233 7.20 5.67 18.23
N PRO A 234 7.91 5.03 17.28
CA PRO A 234 8.93 4.04 17.60
C PRO A 234 10.20 4.60 18.28
N SER A 235 10.09 5.64 19.10
CA SER A 235 11.16 6.34 19.82
C SER A 235 11.89 5.48 20.86
N GLY A 236 11.32 4.34 21.27
CA GLY A 236 11.91 3.45 22.27
C GLY A 236 12.83 2.36 21.72
N ILE A 237 12.79 2.05 20.41
CA ILE A 237 13.59 1.00 19.80
C ILE A 237 14.56 1.69 18.82
N GLY A 238 15.87 1.64 19.09
CA GLY A 238 16.86 2.53 18.45
C GLY A 238 16.81 2.59 16.92
N VAL A 239 16.67 1.45 16.24
CA VAL A 239 16.58 1.39 14.76
C VAL A 239 15.28 2.03 14.24
N LEU A 240 14.20 1.76 14.95
CA LEU A 240 12.84 2.19 14.65
C LEU A 240 12.63 3.70 14.88
N ARG A 241 13.40 4.29 15.81
CA ARG A 241 13.50 5.74 16.05
C ARG A 241 14.29 6.49 14.97
N TRP A 242 15.28 5.84 14.36
CA TRP A 242 16.08 6.43 13.28
C TRP A 242 15.34 6.41 11.94
N ILE A 243 14.70 5.28 11.61
CA ILE A 243 13.46 5.22 10.80
C ILE A 243 12.44 6.15 11.51
N GLY A 244 11.26 6.54 11.04
CA GLY A 244 10.48 7.55 11.81
C GLY A 244 11.06 8.97 11.76
N GLU A 245 12.21 9.31 12.37
CA GLU A 245 12.81 10.67 12.31
C GLU A 245 13.35 11.06 10.92
N LEU A 246 13.72 10.08 10.08
CA LEU A 246 14.18 10.33 8.70
C LEU A 246 13.09 10.93 7.80
N GLY A 247 13.39 12.04 7.13
CA GLY A 247 12.58 12.59 6.02
C GLY A 247 11.35 13.40 6.44
N ILE A 248 11.10 13.56 7.75
CA ILE A 248 10.08 14.50 8.24
C ILE A 248 10.73 15.88 8.31
N SER A 249 10.20 16.86 7.57
CA SER A 249 10.64 18.25 7.72
C SER A 249 10.27 18.72 9.14
N LYS A 250 11.29 18.95 9.98
CA LYS A 250 11.14 19.61 11.28
C LYS A 250 11.01 21.11 11.02
N HIS A 251 9.93 21.53 10.36
CA HIS A 251 9.62 22.95 10.32
C HIS A 251 8.92 23.32 11.63
N GLU A 252 9.64 24.15 12.39
CA GLU A 252 9.23 24.84 13.62
C GLU A 252 7.97 25.68 13.43
#